data_AF-A0A7J4G5X9-F1
#
_entry.id   AF-A0A7J4G5X9-F1
#
_cell.length_a   1.000
_cell.length_b   1.000
_cell.length_c   1.000
_cell.angle_alpha   90.00
_cell.angle_beta   90.00
_cell.angle_gamma   90.00
#
_symmetry.space_group_name_H-M   'P 1'
#
loop_
_entity.id
_entity.type
_entity.pdbx_description
1 polymer ?
#
loop_
_entity_poly.entity_id
_entity_poly.type
_entity_poly.pdbx_seq_one_letter_code
_entity_poly.pdbx_strand_id
1 'polypeptide(L)'
;MEKETVELPPFDWEEWDAGDGRFSVEVNNPNAAADENTMNDVYSTKYDLPDIYPGTIVIHFKTNLTAHQNTYEFLTNTGVQIWEKKNFENETLYIDTISFLNGCYDFYLYDSGDNGIDFWANSEGKGYIRKKL
;
A
#
# COMPACT_ATOMS: atom_id res chain seq x y z
N MET A 1 22.57 -11.49 20.44
CA MET A 1 21.40 -11.92 19.64
C MET A 1 21.83 -11.92 18.20
N GLU A 2 21.85 -13.09 17.57
CA GLU A 2 21.98 -13.20 16.12
C GLU A 2 20.66 -12.81 15.45
N LYS A 3 20.76 -12.29 14.23
CA LYS A 3 19.63 -11.90 13.40
C LYS A 3 19.95 -12.31 11.97
N GLU A 4 18.93 -12.77 11.27
CA GLU A 4 18.99 -13.06 9.84
C GLU A 4 17.80 -12.39 9.16
N THR A 5 18.03 -11.87 7.95
CA THR A 5 16.98 -11.33 7.09
C THR A 5 16.68 -12.38 6.03
N VAL A 6 15.42 -12.79 5.92
CA VAL A 6 14.95 -13.71 4.90
C VAL A 6 14.07 -12.95 3.92
N GLU A 7 14.45 -12.98 2.65
CA GLU A 7 13.64 -12.44 1.56
C GLU A 7 12.67 -13.53 1.08
N LEU A 8 11.38 -13.23 1.14
CA LEU A 8 10.34 -14.13 0.62
C LEU A 8 10.09 -13.83 -0.86
N PRO A 9 9.75 -14.83 -1.68
CA PRO A 9 9.28 -14.57 -3.03
C PRO A 9 8.01 -13.70 -2.98
N PRO A 10 7.69 -12.97 -4.06
CA PRO A 10 6.43 -12.25 -4.16
C PRO A 10 5.26 -13.18 -3.86
N PHE A 11 4.36 -12.77 -2.98
CA PHE A 11 3.16 -13.52 -2.69
C PHE A 11 2.26 -13.53 -3.92
N ASP A 12 1.76 -14.71 -4.28
CA ASP A 12 0.63 -14.82 -5.20
C ASP A 12 -0.65 -14.57 -4.41
N TRP A 13 -1.11 -13.32 -4.43
CA TRP A 13 -2.30 -12.89 -3.72
C TRP A 13 -3.59 -13.43 -4.34
N GLU A 14 -3.55 -13.96 -5.56
CA GLU A 14 -4.76 -14.45 -6.26
C GLU A 14 -5.28 -15.77 -5.66
N GLU A 15 -4.41 -16.54 -5.00
CA GLU A 15 -4.76 -17.83 -4.39
C GLU A 15 -5.13 -17.71 -2.89
N TRP A 16 -5.12 -16.51 -2.32
CA TRP A 16 -5.33 -16.31 -0.87
C TRP A 16 -6.83 -16.21 -0.54
N ASP A 17 -7.28 -16.99 0.46
CA ASP A 17 -8.66 -16.98 0.92
C ASP A 17 -9.06 -15.62 1.50
N ALA A 18 -10.14 -15.03 1.00
CA ALA A 18 -10.72 -13.82 1.57
C ALA A 18 -11.26 -14.10 2.98
N GLY A 19 -10.78 -13.38 4.01
CA GLY A 19 -11.29 -13.49 5.38
C GLY A 19 -10.20 -13.41 6.46
N ASP A 20 -10.20 -14.37 7.40
CA ASP A 20 -9.27 -14.45 8.53
C ASP A 20 -7.88 -14.99 8.12
N GLY A 21 -7.34 -14.45 7.03
CA GLY A 21 -6.05 -14.82 6.48
C GLY A 21 -4.95 -14.67 7.52
N ARG A 22 -4.19 -15.74 7.78
CA ARG A 22 -3.06 -15.74 8.70
C ARG A 22 -1.77 -16.07 7.96
N PHE A 23 -0.80 -15.18 8.06
CA PHE A 23 0.57 -15.47 7.69
C PHE A 23 1.29 -16.04 8.92
N SER A 24 1.86 -17.24 8.80
CA SER A 24 2.57 -17.91 9.90
C SER A 24 3.97 -18.29 9.47
N VAL A 25 4.93 -18.09 10.36
CA VAL A 25 6.33 -18.50 10.19
C VAL A 25 6.69 -19.41 11.36
N GLU A 26 7.44 -20.47 11.05
CA GLU A 26 7.98 -21.40 12.04
C GLU A 26 9.50 -21.47 11.85
N VAL A 27 10.23 -21.27 12.95
CA VAL A 27 11.69 -21.47 12.99
C VAL A 27 11.97 -22.91 13.37
N ASN A 28 12.84 -23.58 12.62
CA ASN A 28 13.22 -24.96 12.87
C ASN A 28 14.75 -25.08 12.95
N ASN A 29 15.22 -25.85 13.93
CA ASN A 29 16.65 -26.13 14.18
C ASN A 29 17.54 -24.88 14.28
N PRO A 30 17.25 -23.90 15.16
CA PRO A 30 18.12 -22.75 15.32
C PRO A 30 19.54 -23.21 15.71
N ASN A 31 20.57 -22.59 15.10
CA ASN A 31 21.98 -22.97 15.31
C ASN A 31 22.29 -24.45 15.01
N ALA A 32 21.52 -25.08 14.10
CA ALA A 32 21.62 -26.50 13.74
C ALA A 32 21.42 -27.48 14.92
N ALA A 33 20.71 -27.05 15.97
CA ALA A 33 20.35 -27.85 17.13
C ALA A 33 18.84 -27.79 17.39
N ALA A 34 18.32 -28.71 18.21
CA ALA A 34 16.92 -28.65 18.64
C ALA A 34 16.66 -27.39 19.49
N ASP A 35 15.52 -26.73 19.27
CA ASP A 35 15.13 -25.59 20.09
C ASP A 35 14.82 -26.05 21.53
N GLU A 36 15.27 -25.27 22.51
CA GLU A 36 14.99 -25.49 23.93
C GLU A 36 13.57 -25.05 24.32
N ASN A 37 12.92 -24.21 23.50
CA ASN A 37 11.59 -23.66 23.75
C ASN A 37 10.70 -23.61 22.50
N THR A 38 10.22 -24.79 22.11
CA THR A 38 9.25 -24.98 21.01
C THR A 38 7.98 -24.11 21.05
N MET A 39 7.64 -23.50 22.19
CA MET A 39 6.44 -22.64 22.30
C MET A 39 6.61 -21.28 21.62
N ASN A 40 7.83 -20.85 21.30
CA ASN A 40 8.10 -19.57 20.64
C ASN A 40 8.64 -19.70 19.21
N ASP A 41 8.57 -20.90 18.64
CA ASP A 41 9.08 -21.18 17.30
C ASP A 41 8.12 -20.66 16.23
N VAL A 42 6.84 -20.50 16.59
CA VAL A 42 5.78 -20.08 15.67
C VAL A 42 5.33 -18.65 15.98
N TYR A 43 5.31 -17.82 14.93
CA TYR A 43 4.66 -16.51 14.95
C TYR A 43 3.60 -16.44 13.85
N SER A 44 2.43 -15.92 14.20
CA SER A 44 1.33 -15.72 13.24
C SER A 44 0.80 -14.29 13.32
N THR A 45 0.59 -13.67 12.16
CA THR A 45 -0.09 -12.38 12.03
C THR A 45 -1.29 -12.49 11.10
N LYS A 46 -2.28 -11.62 11.27
CA LYS A 46 -3.35 -11.45 10.30
C LYS A 46 -2.88 -10.58 9.14
N TYR A 47 -3.47 -10.78 7.98
CA TYR A 47 -3.33 -9.88 6.83
C TYR A 47 -4.71 -9.52 6.28
N ASP A 48 -4.78 -8.39 5.59
CA ASP A 48 -5.95 -7.99 4.80
C ASP A 48 -5.62 -8.15 3.31
N LEU A 49 -6.59 -8.64 2.54
CA LEU A 49 -6.46 -8.68 1.08
C LEU A 49 -6.69 -7.30 0.48
N PRO A 50 -6.05 -6.98 -0.66
CA PRO A 50 -6.34 -5.76 -1.40
C PRO A 50 -7.79 -5.75 -1.90
N ASP A 51 -8.36 -4.54 -2.04
CA ASP A 51 -9.68 -4.37 -2.62
C ASP A 51 -9.70 -4.85 -4.09
N ILE A 52 -10.71 -5.62 -4.48
CA ILE A 52 -10.92 -6.07 -5.87
C ILE A 52 -11.86 -5.11 -6.60
N TYR A 53 -11.43 -4.60 -7.75
CA TYR A 53 -12.18 -3.67 -8.60
C TYR A 53 -12.60 -4.34 -9.92
N PRO A 54 -13.71 -3.94 -10.56
CA PRO A 54 -14.19 -4.50 -11.83
C PRO A 54 -13.35 -4.10 -13.06
N GLY A 55 -12.09 -3.73 -12.86
CA GLY A 55 -11.16 -3.26 -13.90
C GLY A 55 -11.19 -1.75 -14.17
N THR A 56 -12.07 -1.01 -13.48
CA THR A 56 -12.12 0.46 -13.48
C THR A 56 -12.14 0.97 -12.04
N ILE A 57 -11.36 2.03 -11.80
CA ILE A 57 -11.34 2.78 -10.54
C ILE A 57 -11.43 4.27 -10.85
N VAL A 58 -12.18 5.01 -10.04
CA VAL A 58 -12.24 6.47 -10.12
C VAL A 58 -11.61 7.06 -8.86
N ILE A 59 -10.59 7.89 -9.04
CA ILE A 59 -9.88 8.58 -7.97
C ILE A 59 -10.38 10.02 -7.90
N HIS A 60 -10.94 10.37 -6.75
CA HIS A 60 -11.28 11.74 -6.40
C HIS A 60 -10.19 12.28 -5.49
N PHE A 61 -9.41 13.24 -5.98
CA PHE A 61 -8.39 13.91 -5.20
C PHE A 61 -8.69 15.40 -5.10
N LYS A 62 -9.03 15.85 -3.90
CA LYS A 62 -9.17 17.27 -3.57
C LYS A 62 -7.87 17.73 -2.91
N THR A 63 -7.18 18.68 -3.53
CA THR A 63 -5.97 19.28 -2.95
C THR A 63 -6.30 20.28 -1.83
N ASN A 64 -5.32 20.48 -0.97
CA ASN A 64 -5.28 21.57 0.00
C ASN A 64 -4.61 22.82 -0.64
N LEU A 65 -4.06 23.74 0.16
CA LEU A 65 -3.38 24.97 -0.27
C LEU A 65 -1.90 24.75 -0.67
N THR A 66 -1.40 23.52 -0.61
CA THR A 66 0.00 23.16 -0.90
C THR A 66 0.09 22.07 -1.95
N ALA A 67 -0.78 22.12 -2.96
CA ALA A 67 -0.97 21.08 -3.97
C ALA A 67 0.31 20.69 -4.73
N HIS A 68 1.28 21.60 -4.83
CA HIS A 68 2.58 21.36 -5.45
C HIS A 68 3.44 20.31 -4.74
N GLN A 69 3.12 19.96 -3.49
CA GLN A 69 3.77 18.88 -2.75
C GLN A 69 3.26 17.49 -3.15
N ASN A 70 2.11 17.43 -3.85
CA ASN A 70 1.46 16.17 -4.15
C ASN A 70 1.82 15.65 -5.54
N THR A 71 2.05 14.34 -5.60
CA THR A 71 2.19 13.56 -6.83
C THR A 71 1.51 12.23 -6.60
N TYR A 72 0.82 11.68 -7.58
CA TYR A 72 0.32 10.31 -7.48
C TYR A 72 0.80 9.48 -8.65
N GLU A 73 1.03 8.22 -8.34
CA GLU A 73 1.72 7.25 -9.18
C GLU A 73 0.93 5.95 -9.18
N PHE A 74 0.92 5.28 -10.32
CA PHE A 74 0.30 3.98 -10.48
C PHE A 74 1.32 2.99 -11.06
N LEU A 75 1.59 1.92 -10.31
CA LEU A 75 2.57 0.90 -10.63
C LEU A 75 1.88 -0.44 -10.89
N THR A 76 2.46 -1.25 -11.78
CA THR A 76 2.15 -2.69 -11.83
C THR A 76 2.74 -3.40 -10.59
N ASN A 77 2.29 -4.63 -10.31
CA ASN A 77 2.85 -5.50 -9.27
C ASN A 77 4.37 -5.80 -9.41
N THR A 78 4.99 -5.48 -10.55
CA THR A 78 6.44 -5.60 -10.77
C THR A 78 7.19 -4.29 -10.54
N GLY A 79 6.50 -3.23 -10.09
CA GLY A 79 7.07 -1.90 -9.83
C GLY A 79 7.20 -1.02 -11.07
N VAL A 80 6.68 -1.42 -12.23
CA VAL A 80 6.69 -0.59 -13.44
C VAL A 80 5.64 0.51 -13.35
N GLN A 81 6.06 1.77 -13.43
CA GLN A 81 5.18 2.94 -13.48
C GLN A 81 4.43 3.02 -14.81
N ILE A 82 3.10 3.03 -14.75
CA ILE A 82 2.22 3.14 -15.93
C ILE A 82 1.46 4.45 -16.00
N TRP A 83 1.36 5.17 -14.88
CA TRP A 83 0.76 6.50 -14.83
C TRP A 83 1.35 7.33 -13.70
N GLU A 84 1.48 8.63 -13.93
CA GLU A 84 1.83 9.62 -12.92
C GLU A 84 1.04 10.90 -13.21
N LYS A 85 0.65 11.58 -12.14
CA LYS A 85 0.11 12.93 -12.22
C LYS A 85 0.73 13.80 -11.13
N LYS A 86 1.13 15.01 -11.53
CA LYS A 86 1.79 16.03 -10.71
C LYS A 86 1.35 17.44 -11.13
N ASN A 87 1.94 18.45 -10.51
CA ASN A 87 1.64 19.88 -10.76
C ASN A 87 0.16 20.19 -10.53
N PHE A 88 -0.35 19.80 -9.36
CA PHE A 88 -1.71 20.11 -8.99
C PHE A 88 -1.87 21.58 -8.60
N GLU A 89 -3.05 22.08 -8.87
CA GLU A 89 -3.50 23.39 -8.43
C GLU A 89 -4.12 23.28 -7.04
N ASN A 90 -3.97 24.34 -6.26
CA ASN A 90 -4.52 24.45 -4.92
C ASN A 90 -6.05 24.35 -4.95
N GLU A 91 -6.62 23.79 -3.88
CA GLU A 91 -8.06 23.69 -3.65
C GLU A 91 -8.85 23.20 -4.88
N THR A 92 -8.32 22.24 -5.61
CA THR A 92 -8.91 21.74 -6.86
C THR A 92 -9.30 20.27 -6.71
N LEU A 93 -10.48 19.90 -7.21
CA LEU A 93 -10.93 18.52 -7.27
C LEU A 93 -10.53 17.93 -8.62
N TYR A 94 -9.65 16.94 -8.58
CA TYR A 94 -9.30 16.09 -9.70
C TYR A 94 -10.12 14.81 -9.62
N ILE A 95 -10.74 14.43 -10.74
CA ILE A 95 -11.48 13.19 -10.90
C ILE A 95 -10.83 12.44 -12.04
N ASP A 96 -10.04 11.43 -11.71
CA ASP A 96 -9.30 10.62 -12.68
C ASP A 96 -9.93 9.22 -12.75
N THR A 97 -10.25 8.77 -13.96
CA THR A 97 -10.77 7.42 -14.21
C THR A 97 -9.69 6.57 -14.84
N ILE A 98 -9.29 5.51 -14.15
CA ILE A 98 -8.32 4.53 -14.64
C ILE A 98 -9.11 3.27 -14.98
N SER A 99 -8.98 2.80 -16.22
CA SER A 99 -9.74 1.66 -16.76
C SER A 99 -8.82 0.64 -17.39
N PHE A 100 -9.37 -0.53 -17.70
CA PHE A 100 -8.63 -1.67 -18.28
C PHE A 100 -7.52 -2.21 -17.37
N LEU A 101 -7.72 -2.08 -16.05
CA LEU A 101 -6.85 -2.65 -15.05
C LEU A 101 -7.09 -4.16 -14.97
N ASN A 102 -6.11 -4.96 -15.39
CA ASN A 102 -6.14 -6.41 -15.32
C ASN A 102 -4.94 -6.89 -14.51
N GLY A 103 -5.19 -7.39 -13.29
CA GLY A 103 -4.15 -7.84 -12.35
C GLY A 103 -3.97 -6.90 -11.16
N CYS A 104 -2.84 -7.04 -10.47
CA CYS A 104 -2.51 -6.30 -9.26
C CYS A 104 -1.71 -5.03 -9.57
N TYR A 105 -2.07 -3.94 -8.90
CA TYR A 105 -1.47 -2.63 -9.07
C TYR A 105 -1.35 -1.90 -7.74
N ASP A 106 -0.35 -1.04 -7.64
CA ASP A 106 -0.14 -0.15 -6.51
C ASP A 106 -0.48 1.28 -6.93
N PHE A 107 -1.26 1.98 -6.10
CA PHE A 107 -1.52 3.41 -6.21
C PHE A 107 -0.86 4.12 -5.05
N TYR A 108 0.00 5.09 -5.35
CA TYR A 108 0.67 5.93 -4.36
C TYR A 108 0.21 7.37 -4.49
N LEU A 109 -0.04 8.02 -3.35
CA LEU A 109 -0.12 9.47 -3.23
C LEU A 109 1.07 9.90 -2.37
N TYR A 110 2.00 10.61 -2.99
CA TYR A 110 3.15 11.21 -2.33
C TYR A 110 2.82 12.63 -1.87
N ASP A 111 3.40 13.00 -0.73
CA ASP A 111 3.33 14.33 -0.15
C ASP A 111 4.74 14.71 0.29
N SER A 112 5.40 15.62 -0.45
CA SER A 112 6.78 16.00 -0.14
C SER A 112 6.91 16.89 1.11
N GLY A 113 5.80 17.27 1.73
CA GLY A 113 5.75 18.03 2.97
C GLY A 113 5.76 17.15 4.22
N ASP A 114 5.67 15.82 4.07
CA ASP A 114 5.59 14.82 5.14
C ASP A 114 4.48 15.10 6.18
N ASN A 115 3.45 15.85 5.78
CA ASN A 115 2.35 16.25 6.65
C ASN A 115 1.00 15.72 6.13
N GLY A 116 0.95 15.25 4.89
CA GLY A 116 -0.23 14.64 4.29
C GLY A 116 -1.29 15.66 3.90
N ILE A 117 -2.39 15.17 3.33
CA ILE A 117 -3.37 16.03 2.64
C ILE A 117 -4.35 16.79 3.56
N ASP A 118 -4.48 16.36 4.82
CA ASP A 118 -5.27 17.04 5.87
C ASP A 118 -4.54 16.91 7.20
N PHE A 119 -3.77 17.94 7.56
CA PHE A 119 -2.98 17.97 8.78
C PHE A 119 -3.47 19.05 9.73
N TRP A 120 -3.76 18.66 10.97
CA TRP A 120 -4.38 19.56 11.95
C TRP A 120 -3.43 20.66 12.46
N ALA A 121 -2.11 20.48 12.35
CA ALA A 121 -1.11 21.34 12.97
C ALA A 121 -0.40 22.30 12.00
N ASN A 122 -0.95 22.54 10.80
CA ASN A 122 -0.45 23.54 9.86
C ASN A 122 -1.60 24.43 9.33
N SER A 123 -1.27 25.36 8.43
CA SER A 123 -2.25 26.25 7.77
C SER A 123 -2.38 25.95 6.28
N GLU A 124 -2.18 24.69 5.91
CA GLU A 124 -2.17 24.24 4.52
C GLU A 124 -3.58 23.85 4.05
N GLY A 125 -4.58 23.90 4.93
CA GLY A 125 -5.96 23.61 4.60
C GLY A 125 -6.25 22.11 4.55
N LYS A 126 -7.40 21.75 3.96
CA LYS A 126 -7.90 20.38 3.94
C LYS A 126 -8.11 19.89 2.53
N GLY A 127 -7.52 18.74 2.22
CA GLY A 127 -7.86 17.97 1.04
C GLY A 127 -8.31 16.56 1.42
N TYR A 128 -8.53 15.73 0.40
CA TYR A 128 -8.84 14.33 0.60
C TYR A 128 -8.51 13.51 -0.65
N ILE A 129 -8.33 12.21 -0.44
CA ILE A 129 -8.37 11.23 -1.50
C ILE A 129 -9.47 10.21 -1.25
N ARG A 130 -10.24 9.88 -2.29
CA ARG A 130 -11.31 8.88 -2.23
C ARG A 130 -11.28 8.04 -3.50
N LYS A 131 -11.24 6.73 -3.31
CA LYS A 131 -11.52 5.75 -4.37
C LYS A 131 -13.02 5.54 -4.51
N LYS A 132 -13.49 5.41 -5.74
CA LYS A 132 -14.88 5.14 -6.12
C LYS A 132 -14.91 4.00 -7.14
N LEU A 133 -15.91 3.14 -6.98
CA LEU A 133 -16.31 2.09 -7.91
C LEU A 133 -17.22 2.67 -9.00
#